data_AF-A0A430PY18-F1
#
_entry.id   AF-A0A430PY18-F1
#
_cell.length_a   1.000
_cell.length_b   1.000
_cell.length_c   1.000
_cell.angle_alpha   90.00
_cell.angle_beta   90.00
_cell.angle_gamma   90.00
#
_symmetry.space_group_name_H-M   'P 1'
#
loop_
_entity.id
_entity.type
_entity.pdbx_description
1 polymer ?
#
loop_
_entity_poly.entity_id
_entity_poly.type
_entity_poly.pdbx_seq_one_letter_code
_entity_poly.pdbx_strand_id
1 'polypeptide(L)' 'ELALIVPDVVHDPTLPRTEDHICRRCGKQEAVFFQSQTLKAEENMRLYYVCTNVECLHKWTE' A
#
# COMPACT_ATOMS: atom_id res chain seq x y z
N GLU A 1 4.98 -6.03 10.14
CA GLU A 1 5.04 -6.09 8.65
C GLU A 1 4.70 -4.75 8.02
N LEU A 2 3.52 -4.15 8.27
CA LEU A 2 3.20 -2.77 7.81
C LEU A 2 4.24 -1.71 8.24
N ALA A 3 4.85 -1.85 9.42
CA ALA A 3 5.90 -0.95 9.89
C ALA A 3 7.15 -0.93 8.99
N LEU A 4 7.43 -2.03 8.28
CA LEU A 4 8.59 -2.18 7.39
C LEU A 4 8.38 -1.52 6.02
N ILE A 5 7.12 -1.18 5.69
CA ILE A 5 6.78 -0.51 4.46
C ILE A 5 7.18 0.95 4.58
N VAL A 6 8.16 1.33 3.75
CA VAL A 6 8.57 2.73 3.57
C VAL A 6 7.50 3.45 2.76
N PRO A 7 7.02 4.62 3.21
CA PRO A 7 5.97 5.34 2.49
C PRO A 7 6.41 5.87 1.13
N ASP A 8 7.73 5.97 0.90
CA ASP A 8 8.32 6.44 -0.37
C ASP A 8 8.00 5.54 -1.57
N VAL A 9 7.50 4.32 -1.33
CA VAL A 9 6.99 3.41 -2.38
C VAL A 9 5.94 4.06 -3.27
N VAL A 10 5.24 5.09 -2.79
CA VAL A 10 4.25 5.83 -3.59
C VAL A 10 4.88 6.57 -4.77
N HIS A 11 6.17 6.85 -4.72
CA HIS A 11 6.92 7.51 -5.79
C HIS A 11 7.54 6.52 -6.80
N ASP A 12 7.49 5.22 -6.51
CA ASP A 12 8.02 4.20 -7.41
C ASP A 12 7.04 3.99 -8.60
N PRO A 13 7.43 4.34 -9.84
CA PRO A 13 6.56 4.22 -11.01
C PRO A 13 6.38 2.76 -11.47
N THR A 14 7.15 1.82 -10.92
CA THR A 14 7.04 0.39 -11.25
C THR A 14 5.98 -0.33 -10.43
N LEU A 15 5.54 0.28 -9.32
CA LEU A 15 4.50 -0.30 -8.47
C LEU A 15 3.11 0.03 -9.01
N PRO A 16 2.20 -0.96 -9.04
CA PRO A 16 0.86 -0.74 -9.54
C PRO A 16 0.04 0.12 -8.58
N ARG A 17 -0.85 0.92 -9.16
CA ARG A 17 -1.77 1.82 -8.47
C ARG A 17 -3.20 1.36 -8.68
N THR A 18 -4.06 1.62 -7.71
CA THR A 18 -5.49 1.34 -7.76
C THR A 18 -6.28 2.53 -7.22
N GLU A 19 -7.47 2.74 -7.78
CA GLU A 19 -8.46 3.73 -7.32
C GLU A 19 -9.66 3.06 -6.63
N ASP A 20 -9.65 1.73 -6.55
CA ASP A 20 -10.78 0.94 -6.01
C ASP A 20 -10.80 0.96 -4.46
N HIS A 21 -9.65 1.23 -3.82
CA HIS A 21 -9.50 1.18 -2.37
C HIS A 21 -9.40 2.58 -1.75
N ILE A 22 -10.50 3.01 -1.11
CA ILE A 22 -10.56 4.31 -0.42
C ILE A 22 -9.72 4.28 0.87
N CYS A 23 -8.77 5.21 0.96
CA CYS A 23 -7.99 5.43 2.17
C CYS A 23 -8.91 5.88 3.32
N ARG A 24 -9.01 5.05 4.37
CA ARG A 24 -9.82 5.33 5.58
C ARG A 24 -9.38 6.55 6.39
N ARG A 25 -8.19 7.11 6.11
CA ARG A 25 -7.61 8.25 6.82
C ARG A 25 -7.88 9.60 6.18
N CYS A 26 -7.79 9.70 4.86
CA CYS A 26 -7.96 10.95 4.13
C CYS A 26 -9.10 10.93 3.10
N GLY A 27 -9.72 9.77 2.85
CA GLY A 27 -10.82 9.61 1.90
C GLY A 27 -10.41 9.59 0.42
N LYS A 28 -9.11 9.69 0.09
CA LYS A 28 -8.64 9.54 -1.30
C LYS A 28 -8.78 8.10 -1.77
N GLN A 29 -9.08 7.94 -3.05
CA GLN A 29 -9.26 6.66 -3.72
C GLN A 29 -7.96 6.05 -4.23
N GLU A 30 -6.90 6.85 -4.42
CA GLU A 30 -5.65 6.38 -4.98
C GLU A 30 -4.71 5.75 -3.93
N ALA A 31 -4.31 4.51 -4.19
CA ALA A 31 -3.35 3.76 -3.38
C ALA A 31 -2.38 2.96 -4.26
N VAL A 32 -1.13 2.86 -3.83
CA VAL A 32 -0.16 1.88 -4.37
C VAL A 32 -0.38 0.57 -3.67
N PHE A 33 -0.32 -0.55 -4.40
CA PHE A 33 -0.43 -1.88 -3.80
C PHE A 33 0.71 -2.81 -4.22
N PHE A 34 1.08 -3.75 -3.33
CA PHE A 34 2.10 -4.75 -3.60
C PHE A 34 1.99 -5.93 -2.63
N GLN A 35 2.56 -7.07 -3.01
CA GLN A 35 2.76 -8.21 -2.12
C GLN A 35 4.10 -8.09 -1.41
N SER A 36 4.16 -8.43 -0.11
CA SER A 36 5.45 -8.46 0.59
C SER A 36 6.25 -9.69 0.17
N GLN A 37 7.56 -9.54 0.04
CA GLN A 37 8.50 -10.63 -0.26
C GLN A 37 8.82 -11.50 0.96
N THR A 38 8.01 -11.41 2.03
CA THR A 38 8.15 -12.31 3.16
C THR A 38 7.42 -13.61 2.85
N LEU A 39 8.07 -14.75 3.09
CA LEU A 39 7.48 -16.09 2.94
C LEU A 39 6.07 -16.19 3.54
N LYS A 40 5.85 -15.58 4.72
CA LYS A 40 4.55 -15.53 5.40
C LYS A 40 3.48 -14.73 4.66
N ALA A 41 3.84 -13.66 3.97
CA ALA A 41 2.91 -12.87 3.18
C ALA A 41 2.60 -13.54 1.85
N GLU A 42 3.60 -14.20 1.25
CA GLU A 42 3.44 -15.01 0.04
C GLU A 42 2.50 -16.20 0.28
N GLU A 43 2.68 -16.94 1.39
CA GLU A 43 1.79 -18.05 1.77
C GLU A 43 0.32 -17.63 1.96
N ASN A 44 0.09 -16.38 2.40
CA ASN A 44 -1.25 -15.84 2.62
C ASN A 44 -1.77 -14.97 1.47
N MET A 45 -1.00 -14.81 0.39
CA MET A 45 -1.30 -13.91 -0.75
C MET A 45 -1.76 -12.50 -0.34
N ARG A 46 -1.21 -11.97 0.76
CA ARG A 46 -1.66 -10.68 1.31
C ARG A 46 -1.20 -9.51 0.47
N LEU A 47 -2.12 -8.58 0.22
CA LEU A 47 -1.83 -7.32 -0.45
C LEU A 47 -1.65 -6.22 0.59
N TYR A 48 -0.64 -5.39 0.37
CA TYR A 48 -0.39 -4.19 1.15
C TYR A 48 -0.74 -2.99 0.30
N TYR A 49 -1.33 -1.99 0.95
CA TYR A 49 -1.78 -0.75 0.33
C TYR A 49 -1.14 0.44 1.03
N VAL A 50 -0.74 1.44 0.25
CA VAL A 50 -0.21 2.71 0.75
C VAL A 50 -0.92 3.85 0.00
N CYS A 51 -1.54 4.75 0.74
CA CYS A 51 -2.20 5.93 0.15
C CYS A 51 -1.15 6.81 -0.54
N THR A 52 -1.42 7.19 -1.80
CA THR A 52 -0.50 8.04 -2.58
C THR A 52 -0.47 9.50 -2.12
N ASN A 53 -1.37 9.87 -1.21
CA ASN A 53 -1.38 11.20 -0.64
C ASN A 53 -0.19 11.40 0.30
N VAL A 54 0.76 12.24 -0.09
CA VAL A 54 1.98 12.56 0.67
C VAL A 54 1.72 13.10 2.07
N GLU A 55 0.57 13.75 2.29
CA GLU A 55 0.16 14.24 3.62
C GLU A 55 -0.48 13.14 4.49
N CYS A 56 -0.88 12.01 3.89
CA CYS A 56 -1.54 10.91 4.58
C CYS A 56 -0.61 9.72 4.82
N LEU A 57 -0.05 9.20 3.72
CA LEU A 57 0.83 8.02 3.65
C LEU A 57 0.34 6.84 4.50
N HIS A 58 -0.99 6.73 4.64
CA HIS A 58 -1.60 5.67 5.44
C HIS A 58 -1.36 4.33 4.76
N LYS A 59 -1.06 3.32 5.57
CA LYS A 59 -0.72 1.99 5.12
C LYS A 59 -1.62 0.96 5.79
N TRP A 60 -2.18 0.07 4.99
CA TRP A 60 -3.09 -0.98 5.43
C TRP A 60 -2.90 -2.24 4.58
N THR A 61 -3.56 -3.32 4.95
CA THR A 61 -3.50 -4.62 4.27
C THR A 61 -4.90 -5.22 4.27
N GLU A 62 -5.21 -5.98 3.22
CA GLU A 62 -6.41 -6.81 3.09
C GLU A 62 -6.01 -8.26 2.79
#